data_AF-A0A4Z1PKK4-F1
#
_entry.id   AF-A0A4Z1PKK4-F1
#
_cell.length_a   1.000
_cell.length_b   1.000
_cell.length_c   1.000
_cell.angle_alpha   90.00
_cell.angle_beta   90.00
_cell.angle_gamma   90.00
#
_symmetry.space_group_name_H-M   'P 1'
#
loop_
_entity.id
_entity.type
_entity.pdbx_description
1 polymer ?
#
loop_
_entity_poly.entity_id
_entity_poly.type
_entity_poly.pdbx_seq_one_letter_code
_entity_poly.pdbx_strand_id
1 'polypeptide(L)'
;MKISVALTTILLAITSVSADKHDYCCCSKDGGCLSSETGQVQANHKTGGVWNIAQDKFTTENGAPWNCENCWLYALKNGLTGKRGEDGKIGGEQMANECKLHNKAKSTCWNYHDKKPPKKRPQGSNPYHLPDPHKRR
;
A
#
# COMPACT_ATOMS: atom_id res chain seq x y z
N MET A 1 43.66 23.85 -34.36
CA MET A 1 43.05 22.78 -33.54
C MET A 1 42.57 23.37 -32.23
N LYS A 2 41.26 23.37 -31.97
CA LYS A 2 40.69 23.59 -30.63
C LYS A 2 39.59 22.55 -30.45
N ILE A 3 39.82 21.68 -29.49
CA ILE A 3 39.07 20.46 -29.20
C ILE A 3 37.97 20.82 -28.19
N SER A 4 36.75 20.39 -28.49
CA SER A 4 35.67 20.02 -27.54
C SER A 4 35.14 21.15 -26.62
N VAL A 5 33.91 21.13 -26.09
CA VAL A 5 33.12 19.99 -25.63
C VAL A 5 31.64 20.34 -25.82
N ALA A 6 30.91 19.51 -26.56
CA ALA A 6 29.46 19.41 -26.46
C ALA A 6 29.15 18.82 -25.07
N LEU A 7 28.46 19.58 -24.22
CA LEU A 7 27.96 19.09 -22.93
C LEU A 7 26.45 19.32 -22.87
N THR A 8 25.78 18.30 -23.39
CA THR A 8 24.43 17.85 -23.07
C THR A 8 23.98 18.22 -21.66
N THR A 9 23.08 19.20 -21.54
CA THR A 9 22.23 19.36 -20.34
C THR A 9 20.84 18.82 -20.65
N ILE A 10 20.75 17.49 -20.72
CA ILE A 10 19.48 16.78 -20.55
C ILE A 10 19.15 16.90 -19.05
N LEU A 11 18.53 18.01 -18.65
CA LEU A 11 17.73 18.03 -17.43
C LEU A 11 16.42 17.32 -17.74
N LEU A 12 16.48 15.99 -17.86
CA LEU A 12 15.32 15.18 -17.55
C LEU A 12 15.13 15.36 -16.05
N ALA A 13 14.17 16.20 -15.69
CA ALA A 13 13.64 16.32 -14.35
C ALA A 13 13.13 14.94 -13.92
N ILE A 14 14.03 14.11 -13.40
CA ILE A 14 13.66 13.03 -12.49
C ILE A 14 13.27 13.79 -11.23
N THR A 15 12.03 14.30 -11.20
CA THR A 15 11.41 14.69 -9.95
C THR A 15 11.44 13.43 -9.10
N SER A 16 12.36 13.41 -8.16
CA SER A 16 12.43 12.46 -7.08
C SER A 16 11.14 12.61 -6.27
N VAL A 17 10.05 12.01 -6.77
CA VAL A 17 8.81 11.79 -6.03
C VAL A 17 9.22 11.11 -4.73
N SER A 18 8.98 11.80 -3.63
CA SER A 18 9.35 11.54 -2.24
C SER A 18 9.76 10.10 -1.87
N ALA A 19 10.82 10.01 -1.08
CA ALA A 19 11.50 8.79 -0.65
C ALA A 19 10.64 7.79 0.15
N ASP A 20 9.48 8.21 0.67
CA ASP A 20 8.61 7.35 1.47
C ASP A 20 7.65 6.56 0.58
N LYS A 21 7.90 5.25 0.56
CA LYS A 21 7.14 4.25 -0.17
C LYS A 21 6.22 3.49 0.78
N HIS A 22 4.99 3.26 0.34
CA HIS A 22 3.91 2.72 1.16
C HIS A 22 3.25 1.49 0.50
N ASP A 23 2.72 0.57 1.30
CA ASP A 23 1.94 -0.57 0.79
C ASP A 23 0.62 -0.10 0.17
N TYR A 24 -0.05 0.80 0.87
CA TYR A 24 -1.40 1.22 0.56
C TYR A 24 -1.54 2.74 0.58
N CYS A 25 -2.28 3.27 -0.38
CA CYS A 25 -2.56 4.69 -0.51
C CYS A 25 -3.98 4.93 -1.00
N CYS A 26 -4.59 6.05 -0.62
CA CYS A 26 -5.83 6.50 -1.26
C CYS A 26 -5.98 8.03 -1.27
N CYS A 27 -6.87 8.53 -2.12
CA CYS A 27 -7.31 9.92 -2.04
C CYS A 27 -8.23 10.09 -0.85
N SER A 28 -8.14 11.23 -0.18
CA SER A 28 -8.78 11.44 1.12
C SER A 28 -9.18 12.89 1.34
N LYS A 29 -10.23 13.07 2.14
CA LYS A 29 -10.69 14.36 2.65
C LYS A 29 -11.35 14.18 4.02
N ASP A 30 -11.14 15.15 4.91
CA ASP A 30 -11.87 15.39 6.16
C ASP A 30 -12.43 14.13 6.87
N GLY A 31 -11.60 13.11 7.06
CA GLY A 31 -11.94 11.94 7.86
C GLY A 31 -12.20 10.63 7.11
N GLY A 32 -11.92 10.54 5.81
CA GLY A 32 -12.06 9.27 5.11
C GLY A 32 -11.35 9.16 3.77
N CYS A 33 -11.30 7.91 3.32
CA CYS A 33 -10.86 7.52 2.00
C CYS A 33 -11.96 7.78 0.96
N LEU A 34 -11.60 8.39 -0.16
CA LEU A 34 -12.49 8.75 -1.26
C LEU A 34 -12.39 7.68 -2.35
N SER A 35 -13.22 6.64 -2.28
CA SER A 35 -13.10 5.47 -3.17
C SER A 35 -13.29 5.81 -4.65
N SER A 36 -14.17 6.76 -4.98
CA SER A 36 -14.43 7.16 -6.38
C SER A 36 -13.21 7.85 -6.99
N GLU A 37 -12.68 8.87 -6.31
CA GLU A 37 -11.47 9.60 -6.70
C GLU A 37 -10.25 8.66 -6.75
N THR A 38 -10.17 7.73 -5.80
CA THR A 38 -9.10 6.73 -5.77
C THR A 38 -9.19 5.78 -6.97
N GLY A 39 -10.40 5.36 -7.36
CA GLY A 39 -10.61 4.58 -8.59
C GLY A 39 -10.32 5.37 -9.86
N GLN A 40 -10.59 6.68 -9.88
CA GLN A 40 -10.20 7.55 -10.99
C GLN A 40 -8.68 7.67 -11.08
N VAL A 41 -7.98 7.81 -9.96
CA VAL A 41 -6.50 7.78 -9.92
C VAL A 41 -5.99 6.46 -10.50
N GLN A 42 -6.51 5.32 -10.04
CA GLN A 42 -6.14 4.01 -10.59
C GLN A 42 -6.33 3.94 -12.12
N ALA A 43 -7.48 4.39 -12.63
CA ALA A 43 -7.81 4.33 -14.05
C ALA A 43 -6.95 5.27 -14.90
N ASN A 44 -6.52 6.41 -14.34
CA ASN A 44 -5.75 7.43 -15.04
C ASN A 44 -4.24 7.31 -14.85
N HIS A 45 -3.80 6.50 -13.89
CA HIS A 45 -2.41 6.27 -13.59
C HIS A 45 -1.70 5.60 -14.78
N LYS A 46 -0.65 6.26 -15.29
CA LYS A 46 0.09 5.84 -16.51
C LYS A 46 1.60 5.71 -16.29
N THR A 47 2.08 5.99 -15.08
CA THR A 47 3.51 6.20 -14.81
C THR A 47 3.92 5.51 -13.52
N GLY A 48 4.84 4.54 -13.59
CA GLY A 48 5.22 3.77 -12.40
C GLY A 48 4.26 2.61 -12.16
N GLY A 49 4.34 1.65 -13.10
CA GLY A 49 3.69 0.34 -13.07
C GLY A 49 2.20 0.36 -12.81
N VAL A 50 1.70 -0.70 -12.17
CA VAL A 50 0.27 -1.01 -12.18
C VAL A 50 -0.27 -0.91 -10.78
N TRP A 51 -1.16 0.05 -10.55
CA TRP A 51 -1.88 0.20 -9.30
C TRP A 51 -3.25 -0.46 -9.40
N ASN A 52 -3.67 -1.12 -8.32
CA ASN A 52 -4.95 -1.78 -8.21
C ASN A 52 -5.65 -1.41 -6.91
N ILE A 53 -6.99 -1.43 -6.93
CA ILE A 53 -7.79 -1.35 -5.72
C ILE A 53 -7.74 -2.70 -4.99
N ALA A 54 -7.33 -2.66 -3.73
CA ALA A 54 -7.35 -3.80 -2.84
C ALA A 54 -8.80 -4.21 -2.54
N GLN A 55 -9.09 -5.51 -2.67
CA GLN A 55 -10.42 -6.06 -2.47
C GLN A 55 -10.74 -6.36 -1.00
N ASP A 56 -9.73 -6.26 -0.13
CA ASP A 56 -9.86 -6.55 1.28
C ASP A 56 -10.49 -5.39 2.05
N LYS A 57 -11.13 -5.73 3.16
CA LYS A 57 -11.52 -4.76 4.18
C LYS A 57 -10.36 -4.50 5.12
N PHE A 58 -9.83 -3.29 5.06
CA PHE A 58 -8.81 -2.84 5.99
C PHE A 58 -9.43 -2.09 7.16
N THR A 59 -8.80 -2.25 8.32
CA THR A 59 -9.24 -1.61 9.55
C THR A 59 -8.08 -0.96 10.28
N THR A 60 -8.38 -0.07 11.22
CA THR A 60 -7.39 0.57 12.10
C THR A 60 -6.57 -0.44 12.90
N GLU A 61 -7.15 -1.61 13.13
CA GLU A 61 -6.48 -2.75 13.74
C GLU A 61 -5.32 -3.29 12.89
N ASN A 62 -5.41 -3.24 11.56
CA ASN A 62 -4.32 -3.61 10.64
C ASN A 62 -3.36 -2.43 10.38
N GLY A 63 -3.58 -1.29 11.05
CA GLY A 63 -2.84 -0.05 10.88
C GLY A 63 -3.32 0.85 9.76
N ALA A 64 -4.49 0.56 9.17
CA ALA A 64 -5.10 1.48 8.21
C ALA A 64 -5.58 2.76 8.92
N PRO A 65 -5.43 3.95 8.32
CA PRO A 65 -5.94 5.19 8.90
C PRO A 65 -7.46 5.20 9.09
N TRP A 66 -8.20 4.44 8.26
CA TRP A 66 -9.65 4.31 8.32
C TRP A 66 -10.11 2.89 8.03
N ASN A 67 -11.25 2.53 8.61
CA ASN A 67 -11.96 1.29 8.29
C ASN A 67 -12.63 1.42 6.94
N CYS A 68 -12.18 0.64 5.96
CA CYS A 68 -12.65 0.81 4.59
C CYS A 68 -12.38 -0.44 3.74
N GLU A 69 -13.32 -0.74 2.85
CA GLU A 69 -13.30 -1.88 1.93
C GLU A 69 -13.30 -1.33 0.50
N ASN A 70 -12.51 -1.93 -0.41
CA ASN A 70 -12.44 -1.53 -1.82
C ASN A 70 -12.04 -0.06 -2.06
N CYS A 71 -11.12 0.49 -1.25
CA CYS A 71 -10.78 1.91 -1.33
C CYS A 71 -9.28 2.22 -1.28
N TRP A 72 -8.44 1.24 -0.96
CA TRP A 72 -7.00 1.44 -0.90
C TRP A 72 -6.34 0.93 -2.18
N LEU A 73 -5.46 1.74 -2.78
CA LEU A 73 -4.59 1.31 -3.87
C LEU A 73 -3.35 0.62 -3.33
N TYR A 74 -2.87 -0.36 -4.06
CA TYR A 74 -1.56 -0.97 -3.91
C TYR A 74 -0.89 -1.10 -5.29
N ALA A 75 0.44 -1.10 -5.31
CA ALA A 75 1.19 -1.30 -6.54
C ALA A 75 1.51 -2.79 -6.75
N LEU A 76 1.33 -3.28 -7.97
CA LEU A 76 1.75 -4.63 -8.36
C LEU A 76 3.27 -4.68 -8.51
N LYS A 77 3.89 -5.63 -7.81
CA LYS A 77 5.30 -5.96 -8.03
C LYS A 77 5.48 -6.56 -9.42
N ASN A 78 5.95 -5.77 -10.37
CA ASN A 78 6.21 -6.27 -11.72
C ASN A 78 7.69 -6.63 -11.90
N GLY A 79 8.01 -7.92 -11.79
CA GLY A 79 9.36 -8.44 -12.05
C GLY A 79 9.70 -8.65 -13.53
N LEU A 80 8.75 -8.48 -14.46
CA LEU A 80 8.91 -8.86 -15.87
C LEU A 80 9.47 -7.75 -16.77
N THR A 81 9.40 -6.48 -16.37
CA THR A 81 9.84 -5.36 -17.23
C THR A 81 11.32 -5.03 -17.09
N GLY A 82 12.09 -5.76 -16.26
CA GLY A 82 13.54 -5.60 -16.09
C GLY A 82 14.01 -4.24 -15.56
N LYS A 83 13.12 -3.24 -15.47
CA LYS A 83 13.36 -2.01 -14.73
C LYS A 83 13.28 -2.34 -13.26
N ARG A 84 14.24 -1.85 -12.47
CA ARG A 84 14.24 -1.83 -10.99
C ARG A 84 13.06 -1.04 -10.38
N GLY A 85 11.90 -0.98 -11.04
CA GLY A 85 10.96 0.13 -10.93
C GLY A 85 9.81 -0.05 -9.94
N GLU A 86 9.43 -1.28 -9.58
CA GLU A 86 8.20 -1.52 -8.81
C GLU A 86 8.49 -2.49 -7.67
N ASP A 87 8.82 -1.97 -6.49
CA ASP A 87 8.97 -2.77 -5.26
C ASP A 87 7.63 -3.19 -4.65
N GLY A 88 6.53 -3.01 -5.41
CA GLY A 88 5.16 -3.23 -4.94
C GLY A 88 4.70 -2.15 -3.96
N LYS A 89 5.29 -0.95 -4.04
CA LYS A 89 4.98 0.17 -3.16
C LYS A 89 4.63 1.42 -3.95
N ILE A 90 3.79 2.26 -3.35
CA ILE A 90 3.36 3.55 -3.90
C ILE A 90 4.15 4.68 -3.23
N GLY A 91 4.71 5.60 -4.03
CA GLY A 91 5.35 6.81 -3.50
C GLY A 91 4.29 7.79 -2.97
N GLY A 92 4.46 8.26 -1.72
CA GLY A 92 3.45 9.11 -1.07
C GLY A 92 3.21 10.44 -1.80
N GLU A 93 4.27 11.08 -2.30
CA GLU A 93 4.16 12.32 -3.08
C GLU A 93 3.57 12.09 -4.47
N GLN A 94 3.90 10.95 -5.08
CA GLN A 94 3.30 10.57 -6.36
C GLN A 94 1.78 10.48 -6.21
N MET A 95 1.31 9.74 -5.20
CA MET A 95 -0.11 9.66 -4.89
C MET A 95 -0.71 11.03 -4.58
N ALA A 96 -0.01 11.87 -3.80
CA ALA A 96 -0.48 13.21 -3.46
C ALA A 96 -0.73 14.07 -4.70
N ASN A 97 0.18 14.00 -5.67
CA ASN A 97 0.09 14.77 -6.90
C ASN A 97 -1.04 14.25 -7.80
N GLU A 98 -1.25 12.95 -7.86
CA GLU A 98 -2.37 12.35 -8.60
C GLU A 98 -3.72 12.72 -7.96
N CYS A 99 -3.86 12.63 -6.62
CA CYS A 99 -5.09 13.00 -5.92
C CYS A 99 -5.45 14.49 -6.03
N LYS A 100 -4.46 15.39 -6.13
CA LYS A 100 -4.72 16.83 -6.32
C LYS A 100 -5.49 17.12 -7.61
N LEU A 101 -5.36 16.28 -8.64
CA LEU A 101 -6.10 16.41 -9.89
C LEU A 101 -7.60 16.13 -9.73
N HIS A 102 -7.98 15.43 -8.65
CA HIS A 102 -9.35 15.03 -8.36
C HIS A 102 -9.88 15.83 -7.15
N ASN A 103 -10.45 17.01 -7.43
CA ASN A 103 -11.12 17.86 -6.43
C ASN A 103 -10.23 18.33 -5.26
N LYS A 104 -8.93 18.53 -5.51
CA LYS A 104 -7.95 18.92 -4.48
C LYS A 104 -7.91 17.95 -3.28
N ALA A 105 -8.20 16.67 -3.51
CA ALA A 105 -8.07 15.65 -2.48
C ALA A 105 -6.62 15.54 -2.01
N LYS A 106 -6.43 15.24 -0.73
CA LYS A 106 -5.12 14.90 -0.16
C LYS A 106 -4.86 13.41 -0.40
N SER A 107 -3.61 12.97 -0.41
CA SER A 107 -3.32 11.54 -0.27
C SER A 107 -3.17 11.16 1.20
N THR A 108 -3.52 9.91 1.51
CA THR A 108 -3.17 9.26 2.75
C THR A 108 -2.61 7.89 2.44
N CYS A 109 -1.46 7.57 3.01
CA CYS A 109 -0.71 6.34 2.73
C CYS A 109 -0.26 5.68 4.03
N TRP A 110 -0.12 4.35 4.01
CA TRP A 110 0.27 3.55 5.17
C TRP A 110 0.94 2.24 4.74
N ASN A 111 1.68 1.64 5.68
CA ASN A 111 2.28 0.34 5.50
C ASN A 111 1.51 -0.70 6.29
N TYR A 112 1.34 -1.89 5.73
CA TYR A 112 0.59 -2.94 6.38
C TYR A 112 1.30 -3.37 7.65
N HIS A 113 0.61 -3.27 8.79
CA HIS A 113 1.08 -3.87 10.01
C HIS A 113 0.54 -5.29 10.05
N ASP A 114 1.40 -6.26 9.76
CA ASP A 114 1.12 -7.64 10.14
C ASP A 114 0.95 -7.63 11.66
N LYS A 115 -0.29 -7.73 12.12
CA LYS A 115 -0.53 -8.12 13.51
C LYS A 115 0.23 -9.41 13.67
N LYS A 116 1.25 -9.43 14.56
CA LYS A 116 1.75 -10.71 15.09
C LYS A 116 0.50 -11.54 15.37
N PRO A 117 0.41 -12.79 14.86
CA PRO A 117 -0.77 -13.61 15.12
C PRO A 117 -1.03 -13.53 16.63
N PRO A 118 -2.29 -13.40 17.08
CA PRO A 118 -2.58 -13.37 18.51
C PRO A 118 -1.80 -14.53 19.11
N LYS A 119 -0.89 -14.23 20.07
CA LYS A 119 -0.06 -15.25 20.72
C LYS A 119 -0.97 -16.43 20.95
N LYS A 120 -0.72 -17.57 20.27
CA LYS A 120 -1.55 -18.76 20.41
C LYS A 120 -1.75 -18.90 21.92
N ARG A 121 -3.02 -18.87 22.38
CA ARG A 121 -3.30 -19.27 23.76
C ARG A 121 -2.56 -20.60 23.96
N PRO A 122 -1.87 -20.81 25.10
CA PRO A 122 -1.25 -22.09 25.39
C PRO A 122 -2.26 -23.18 25.05
N GLN A 123 -1.87 -24.06 24.14
CA GLN A 123 -2.68 -25.17 23.68
C GLN A 123 -2.74 -26.16 24.85
N GLY A 124 -3.65 -25.91 25.81
CA GLY A 124 -3.55 -26.54 27.12
C GLY A 124 -4.76 -26.37 28.05
N SER A 125 -5.94 -26.05 27.53
CA SER A 125 -7.17 -26.22 28.31
C SER A 125 -8.30 -26.71 27.41
N ASN A 126 -8.29 -28.02 27.14
CA ASN A 126 -9.50 -28.72 26.74
C ASN A 126 -10.36 -28.89 28.02
N PRO A 127 -11.52 -28.23 28.16
CA PRO A 127 -12.38 -28.39 29.31
C PRO A 127 -13.13 -29.74 29.35
N TYR A 128 -12.97 -30.58 28.32
CA TYR A 128 -13.56 -31.91 28.25
C TYR A 128 -12.49 -32.99 28.47
N HIS A 129 -12.02 -33.12 29.71
CA HIS A 129 -11.42 -34.38 30.16
C HIS A 129 -12.57 -35.24 30.71
N LEU A 130 -13.09 -36.15 29.88
CA LEU A 130 -13.94 -37.22 30.39
C LEU A 130 -13.08 -38.12 31.29
N PRO A 131 -13.54 -38.48 32.50
CA PRO A 131 -12.81 -39.42 33.34
C PRO A 131 -12.77 -40.79 32.68
N ASP A 132 -11.57 -41.37 32.61
CA ASP A 132 -11.31 -42.73 32.15
C ASP A 132 -12.04 -43.74 33.06
N PRO A 133 -13.01 -44.53 32.53
CA PRO A 133 -13.79 -45.46 33.33
C PRO A 133 -12.99 -46.69 33.80
N HIS A 134 -11.73 -46.88 33.39
CA HIS A 134 -10.93 -48.05 33.77
C HIS A 134 -10.02 -47.85 34.98
N LYS A 135 -10.09 -46.71 35.68
CA LYS A 135 -9.46 -46.52 37.01
C LYS A 135 -10.48 -46.66 38.14
N ARG A 136 -10.92 -47.89 38.39
CA ARG A 136 -11.37 -48.31 39.73
C ARG A 136 -10.73 -49.66 40.05
N ARG A 137 -9.72 -49.62 40.93
CA ARG A 137 -9.42 -50.74 41.81
C ARG A 137 -10.33 -50.61 43.02
#